data_AF-A0AAW0IC70-F1
#
_entry.id   AF-A0AAW0IC70-F1
#
_cell.length_a   1.000
_cell.length_b   1.000
_cell.length_c   1.000
_cell.angle_alpha   90.00
_cell.angle_beta   90.00
_cell.angle_gamma   90.00
#
_symmetry.space_group_name_H-M   'P 1'
#
loop_
_entity.id
_entity.type
_entity.pdbx_description
1 polymer ?
#
loop_
_entity_poly.entity_id
_entity_poly.type
_entity_poly.pdbx_seq_one_letter_code
_entity_poly.pdbx_strand_id
1 'polypeptide(L)'
;MAVPPTYADLGKSARDVFTKGYGFGLIKLDLKTKSENGLEFTSSGSANTETTKVNGSLETKYRWTEYGLTFTEKWNTDNTLGTEITVEDQLARGLKLTFDSSFSPNTGKKNAKIKPGYKREHINLGCNVDFDIAGPSIRVGYKTDEFQLHTNVNDGTEFRGSIYQKVNKKLETAVNLAWTAGNSNTRFGIAAKYQVNPDACFSAKVNNSSLIGLGYTQTLKPGIKLTLSALLDGKNVNAGGHKLGLGLEFQA
;
A
#
# COMPACT_ATOMS: atom_id res chain seq x y z
N MET A 1 15.47 -21.78 -1.13
CA MET A 1 13.98 -21.87 -1.20
C MET A 1 13.37 -20.67 -0.48
N ALA A 2 12.08 -20.36 -0.68
CA ALA A 2 11.53 -19.04 -0.35
C ALA A 2 11.03 -18.92 1.10
N VAL A 3 11.45 -17.84 1.77
CA VAL A 3 10.87 -17.39 3.04
C VAL A 3 9.42 -16.95 2.79
N PRO A 4 8.42 -17.48 3.52
CA PRO A 4 7.03 -17.08 3.31
C PRO A 4 6.81 -15.60 3.70
N PRO A 5 5.81 -14.91 3.10
CA PRO A 5 5.52 -13.50 3.38
C PRO A 5 5.07 -13.30 4.83
N THR A 6 5.20 -12.07 5.33
CA THR A 6 4.65 -11.71 6.65
C THR A 6 3.12 -11.72 6.59
N TYR A 7 2.48 -11.83 7.76
CA TYR A 7 1.02 -11.73 7.89
C TYR A 7 0.43 -10.46 7.23
N ALA A 8 1.15 -9.34 7.31
CA ALA A 8 0.76 -8.06 6.69
C ALA A 8 0.98 -8.01 5.16
N ASP A 9 1.93 -8.81 4.65
CA ASP A 9 2.24 -8.91 3.22
C ASP A 9 1.43 -10.00 2.51
N LEU A 10 0.69 -10.85 3.23
CA LEU A 10 -0.27 -11.77 2.62
C LEU A 10 -1.32 -11.00 1.81
N GLY A 11 -1.50 -11.39 0.54
CA GLY A 11 -2.40 -10.70 -0.40
C GLY A 11 -1.89 -9.35 -0.91
N LYS A 12 -0.65 -8.95 -0.58
CA LYS A 12 -0.09 -7.65 -0.99
C LYS A 12 -0.02 -7.49 -2.51
N SER A 13 0.37 -8.53 -3.24
CA SER A 13 0.41 -8.48 -4.71
C SER A 13 -0.97 -8.18 -5.30
N ALA A 14 -2.02 -8.86 -4.84
CA ALA A 14 -3.40 -8.55 -5.24
C ALA A 14 -3.76 -7.10 -4.89
N ARG A 15 -3.52 -6.68 -3.64
CA ARG A 15 -3.80 -5.31 -3.18
C ARG A 15 -3.09 -4.26 -4.01
N ASP A 16 -1.83 -4.49 -4.36
CA ASP A 16 -1.00 -3.58 -5.15
C ASP A 16 -1.59 -3.35 -6.56
N VAL A 17 -2.18 -4.37 -7.19
CA VAL A 17 -2.89 -4.23 -8.48
C VAL A 17 -4.12 -3.32 -8.35
N PHE A 18 -4.79 -3.31 -7.19
CA PHE A 18 -5.94 -2.43 -6.95
C PHE A 18 -5.58 -1.00 -6.53
N THR A 19 -4.38 -0.76 -6.01
CA THR A 19 -4.00 0.51 -5.37
C THR A 19 -2.97 1.31 -6.15
N LYS A 20 -1.94 0.67 -6.71
CA LYS A 20 -0.87 1.36 -7.43
C LYS A 20 -1.38 1.86 -8.78
N GLY A 21 -0.92 3.04 -9.20
CA GLY A 21 -1.35 3.67 -10.46
C GLY A 21 -2.69 4.43 -10.38
N TYR A 22 -3.25 4.59 -9.18
CA TYR A 22 -4.49 5.33 -8.96
C TYR A 22 -4.30 6.45 -7.94
N GLY A 23 -4.77 7.65 -8.26
CA GLY A 23 -4.72 8.84 -7.40
C GLY A 23 -6.00 9.67 -7.52
N PHE A 24 -7.16 9.01 -7.49
CA PHE A 24 -8.45 9.64 -7.81
C PHE A 24 -8.77 10.85 -6.92
N GLY A 25 -9.15 11.97 -7.54
CA GLY A 25 -9.54 13.20 -6.84
C GLY A 25 -8.36 13.96 -6.24
N LEU A 26 -7.12 13.59 -6.57
CA LEU A 26 -5.92 14.18 -6.02
C LEU A 26 -4.97 14.62 -7.14
N ILE A 27 -4.40 15.81 -6.99
CA ILE A 27 -3.17 16.22 -7.68
C ILE A 27 -2.03 15.97 -6.70
N LYS A 28 -1.21 14.95 -6.97
CA LYS A 28 -0.11 14.50 -6.12
C LYS A 28 1.24 14.80 -6.76
N LEU A 29 2.14 15.36 -5.98
CA LEU A 29 3.54 15.59 -6.32
C LEU A 29 4.39 14.84 -5.30
N ASP A 30 5.18 13.87 -5.74
CA ASP A 30 6.13 13.12 -4.93
C ASP A 30 7.56 13.46 -5.41
N LEU A 31 8.42 13.88 -4.49
CA LEU A 31 9.84 14.15 -4.70
C LEU A 31 10.64 13.19 -3.82
N LYS A 32 11.34 12.26 -4.46
CA LYS A 32 12.19 11.27 -3.81
C LYS A 32 13.65 11.59 -4.11
N THR A 33 14.44 11.74 -3.06
CA THR A 33 15.90 11.94 -3.19
C THR A 33 16.61 10.84 -2.40
N LYS A 34 17.67 10.29 -2.99
CA LYS A 34 18.53 9.32 -2.32
C LYS A 34 19.95 9.86 -2.21
N SER A 35 20.43 10.03 -0.99
CA SER A 35 21.80 10.41 -0.69
C SER A 35 22.71 9.18 -0.62
N GLU A 36 24.00 9.38 -0.94
CA GLU A 36 25.04 8.34 -0.85
C GLU A 36 25.22 7.83 0.59
N ASN A 37 24.96 8.67 1.59
CA ASN A 37 25.08 8.33 3.01
C ASN A 37 23.94 7.45 3.55
N GLY A 38 23.06 6.91 2.69
CA GLY A 38 21.93 6.06 3.08
C GLY A 38 20.69 6.81 3.59
N LEU A 39 20.69 8.15 3.49
CA LEU A 39 19.53 9.01 3.72
C LEU A 39 18.65 9.04 2.46
N GLU A 40 17.37 8.71 2.62
CA GLU A 40 16.32 8.79 1.62
C GLU A 40 15.29 9.81 2.12
N PHE A 41 15.05 10.89 1.36
CA PHE A 41 13.96 11.82 1.65
C PHE A 41 12.85 11.63 0.63
N THR A 42 11.61 11.58 1.11
CA THR A 42 10.41 11.60 0.28
C THR A 42 9.53 12.74 0.74
N SER A 43 9.53 13.84 -0.01
CA SER A 43 8.60 14.95 0.19
C SER A 43 7.42 14.76 -0.74
N SER A 44 6.20 14.86 -0.22
CA SER A 44 4.99 14.71 -1.02
C SER A 44 3.96 15.78 -0.71
N GLY A 45 3.41 16.40 -1.75
CA GLY A 45 2.25 17.28 -1.66
C GLY A 45 1.05 16.67 -2.38
N SER A 46 -0.13 16.77 -1.80
CA SER A 46 -1.38 16.35 -2.44
C SER A 46 -2.45 17.41 -2.27
N ALA A 47 -3.03 17.88 -3.37
CA ALA A 47 -4.20 18.74 -3.38
C ALA A 47 -5.44 17.92 -3.71
N ASN A 48 -6.48 18.03 -2.89
CA ASN A 48 -7.78 17.43 -3.16
C ASN A 48 -8.59 18.31 -4.10
N THR A 49 -9.00 17.76 -5.24
CA THR A 49 -9.72 18.51 -6.29
C THR A 49 -11.17 18.80 -5.94
N GLU A 50 -11.75 18.08 -4.97
CA GLU A 50 -13.12 18.28 -4.51
C GLU A 50 -13.17 19.27 -3.35
N THR A 51 -12.27 19.12 -2.37
CA THR A 51 -12.32 19.91 -1.12
C THR A 51 -11.36 21.10 -1.10
N THR A 52 -10.55 21.29 -2.14
CA THR A 52 -9.46 22.27 -2.25
C THR A 52 -8.41 22.23 -1.13
N LYS A 53 -8.48 21.24 -0.24
CA LYS A 53 -7.51 21.03 0.85
C LYS A 53 -6.18 20.57 0.27
N VAL A 54 -5.10 21.18 0.72
CA VAL A 54 -3.73 20.77 0.40
C VAL A 54 -3.11 20.13 1.63
N ASN A 55 -2.54 18.95 1.43
CA ASN A 55 -1.82 18.19 2.44
C ASN A 55 -0.37 18.02 1.99
N GLY A 56 0.56 18.12 2.94
CA GLY A 56 1.96 17.80 2.74
C GLY A 56 2.40 16.70 3.69
N SER A 57 3.36 15.89 3.25
CA SER A 57 4.13 15.03 4.14
C SER A 57 5.58 14.96 3.74
N LEU A 58 6.43 14.77 4.74
CA LEU A 58 7.85 14.55 4.61
C LEU A 58 8.18 13.23 5.29
N GLU A 59 8.79 12.30 4.57
CA GLU A 59 9.32 11.06 5.09
C GLU A 59 10.85 11.07 4.95
N THR A 60 11.55 10.96 6.06
CA THR A 60 13.00 10.83 6.13
C THR A 60 13.32 9.40 6.55
N LYS A 61 14.03 8.67 5.70
CA LYS A 61 14.44 7.30 5.97
C LYS A 61 15.95 7.22 5.99
N TYR A 62 16.49 6.71 7.07
CA TYR A 62 17.92 6.56 7.27
C TYR A 62 18.26 5.09 7.51
N ARG A 63 19.09 4.52 6.63
CA ARG A 63 19.48 3.11 6.68
C ARG A 63 20.92 2.98 7.16
N TRP A 64 21.08 2.38 8.33
CA TRP A 64 22.34 1.93 8.90
C TRP A 64 22.55 0.45 8.59
N THR A 65 23.01 0.18 7.37
CA THR A 65 23.17 -1.20 6.87
C THR A 65 24.18 -2.01 7.65
N GLU A 66 25.23 -1.38 8.20
CA GLU A 66 26.23 -2.05 9.05
C GLU A 66 25.61 -2.71 10.29
N TYR A 67 24.55 -2.10 10.83
CA TYR A 67 23.87 -2.56 12.03
C TYR A 67 22.46 -3.08 11.75
N GLY A 68 22.08 -3.31 10.49
CA GLY A 68 20.72 -3.74 10.13
C GLY A 68 19.62 -2.79 10.63
N LEU A 69 19.94 -1.53 10.91
CA LEU A 69 19.06 -0.54 11.50
C LEU A 69 18.45 0.34 10.42
N THR A 70 17.17 0.66 10.54
CA THR A 70 16.49 1.62 9.67
C THR A 70 15.61 2.52 10.53
N PHE A 71 15.91 3.81 10.51
CA PHE A 71 15.10 4.85 11.14
C PHE A 71 14.24 5.49 10.05
N THR A 72 12.94 5.62 10.29
CA THR A 72 12.02 6.29 9.38
C THR A 72 11.20 7.29 10.18
N GLU A 73 11.35 8.57 9.88
CA GLU A 73 10.54 9.63 10.45
C GLU A 73 9.55 10.14 9.39
N LYS A 74 8.29 10.29 9.79
CA LYS A 74 7.22 10.79 8.95
C LYS A 74 6.60 11.98 9.63
N TRP A 75 6.48 13.08 8.91
CA TRP A 75 5.79 14.27 9.37
C TRP A 75 4.77 14.70 8.34
N ASN A 76 3.62 15.17 8.80
CA ASN A 76 2.57 15.67 7.91
C ASN A 76 2.04 17.04 8.37
N THR A 77 1.33 17.72 7.45
CA THR A 77 0.75 19.04 7.70
C THR A 77 -0.37 19.04 8.74
N ASP A 78 -0.92 17.87 9.10
CA ASP A 78 -1.87 17.72 10.20
C ASP A 78 -1.12 17.55 11.56
N ASN A 79 0.15 17.94 11.62
CA ASN A 79 1.09 17.86 12.75
C ASN A 79 1.36 16.45 13.31
N THR A 80 0.97 15.39 12.60
CA THR A 80 1.24 14.04 13.07
C THR A 80 2.69 13.66 12.78
N LEU A 81 3.40 13.29 13.84
CA LEU A 81 4.76 12.78 13.83
C LEU A 81 4.71 11.26 13.97
N GLY A 82 5.33 10.55 13.03
CA GLY A 82 5.54 9.11 13.09
C GLY A 82 7.04 8.80 13.13
N THR A 83 7.46 7.95 14.05
CA THR A 83 8.83 7.46 14.15
C THR A 83 8.78 5.94 14.10
N GLU A 84 9.41 5.35 13.10
CA GLU A 84 9.52 3.91 12.89
C GLU A 84 11.00 3.52 12.98
N ILE A 85 11.34 2.63 13.91
CA ILE A 85 12.68 2.08 14.10
C ILE A 85 12.59 0.59 13.78
N THR A 86 13.34 0.16 12.76
CA THR A 86 13.41 -1.25 12.37
C THR A 86 14.82 -1.78 12.58
N VAL A 87 14.93 -2.91 13.27
CA VAL A 87 16.15 -3.69 13.46
C VAL A 87 15.97 -5.02 12.74
N GLU A 88 16.81 -5.31 11.76
CA GLU A 88 16.81 -6.60 11.04
C GLU A 88 18.11 -7.36 11.26
N ASP A 89 17.97 -8.69 11.43
CA ASP A 89 19.03 -9.70 11.38
C ASP A 89 20.19 -9.53 12.39
N GLN A 90 20.01 -8.69 13.43
CA GLN A 90 21.06 -8.42 14.44
C GLN A 90 21.15 -9.45 15.57
N LEU A 91 20.03 -9.82 16.19
CA LEU A 91 20.03 -10.80 17.29
C LEU A 91 20.01 -12.24 16.76
N ALA A 92 19.30 -12.46 15.66
CA ALA A 92 19.26 -13.75 14.98
C ALA A 92 18.94 -13.52 13.49
N ARG A 93 19.56 -14.33 12.63
CA ARG A 93 19.24 -14.34 11.21
C ARG A 93 17.75 -14.63 11.03
N GLY A 94 17.05 -13.71 10.37
CA GLY A 94 15.63 -13.76 10.14
C GLY A 94 14.78 -12.93 11.11
N LEU A 95 15.35 -12.42 12.20
CA LEU A 95 14.61 -11.60 13.15
C LEU A 95 14.47 -10.16 12.64
N LYS A 96 13.25 -9.63 12.69
CA LYS A 96 12.92 -8.25 12.41
C LYS A 96 12.15 -7.69 13.60
N LEU A 97 12.65 -6.64 14.24
CA LEU A 97 11.96 -5.91 15.28
C LEU A 97 11.62 -4.52 14.75
N THR A 98 10.34 -4.20 14.67
CA THR A 98 9.90 -2.85 14.29
C THR A 98 9.18 -2.20 15.47
N PHE A 99 9.63 -1.02 15.86
CA PHE A 99 9.01 -0.14 16.84
C PHE A 99 8.43 1.06 16.10
N ASP A 100 7.10 1.17 16.09
CA ASP A 100 6.38 2.31 15.51
C ASP A 100 5.82 3.17 16.63
N SER A 101 6.10 4.47 16.59
CA SER A 101 5.51 5.47 17.46
C SER A 101 4.83 6.53 16.60
N SER A 102 3.63 6.93 16.96
CA SER A 102 2.88 8.00 16.31
C SER A 102 2.33 8.95 17.35
N PHE A 103 2.51 10.24 17.13
CA PHE A 103 2.02 11.30 17.99
C PHE A 103 1.31 12.37 17.17
N SER A 104 0.06 12.68 17.54
CA SER A 104 -0.72 13.75 16.94
C SER A 104 -0.95 14.86 17.99
N PRO A 105 -0.14 15.93 18.01
CA PRO A 105 -0.22 17.02 19.00
C PRO A 105 -1.60 17.65 19.07
N ASN A 106 -2.25 17.84 17.92
CA ASN A 106 -3.57 18.48 17.81
C ASN A 106 -4.66 17.75 18.62
N THR A 107 -4.52 16.44 18.83
CA THR A 107 -5.50 15.61 19.58
C THR A 107 -4.93 15.04 20.87
N GLY A 108 -3.63 15.20 21.12
CA GLY A 108 -2.91 14.49 22.18
C GLY A 108 -2.80 12.97 21.98
N LYS A 109 -3.33 12.41 20.89
CA LYS A 109 -3.34 10.96 20.65
C LYS A 109 -1.92 10.46 20.44
N LYS A 110 -1.55 9.46 21.23
CA LYS A 110 -0.30 8.70 21.11
C LYS A 110 -0.66 7.26 20.75
N ASN A 111 0.06 6.69 19.80
CA ASN A 111 -0.02 5.27 19.48
C ASN A 111 1.42 4.74 19.43
N ALA A 112 1.63 3.57 20.02
CA ALA A 112 2.86 2.82 19.89
C ALA A 112 2.51 1.42 19.40
N LYS A 113 3.34 0.84 18.53
CA LYS A 113 3.20 -0.53 18.07
C LYS A 113 4.54 -1.21 18.11
N ILE A 114 4.56 -2.43 18.62
CA ILE A 114 5.75 -3.27 18.60
C ILE A 114 5.46 -4.48 17.73
N LYS A 115 6.27 -4.66 16.70
CA LYS A 115 6.11 -5.70 15.68
C LYS A 115 7.36 -6.59 15.65
N PRO A 116 7.48 -7.55 16.56
CA PRO A 116 8.44 -8.63 16.39
C PRO A 116 8.01 -9.57 15.25
N GLY A 117 8.94 -9.82 14.35
CA GLY A 117 8.81 -10.75 13.24
C GLY A 117 10.01 -11.69 13.19
N TYR A 118 9.77 -12.96 12.91
CA TYR A 118 10.80 -13.98 12.74
C TYR A 118 10.56 -14.77 11.47
N LYS A 119 11.54 -14.72 10.56
CA LYS A 119 11.47 -15.36 9.25
C LYS A 119 12.52 -16.48 9.15
N ARG A 120 12.10 -17.70 8.85
CA ARG A 120 12.92 -18.86 8.49
C ARG A 120 12.39 -19.50 7.22
N GLU A 121 13.12 -20.48 6.68
CA GLU A 121 12.56 -21.30 5.62
C GLU A 121 11.25 -21.93 6.08
N HIS A 122 10.19 -21.83 5.26
CA HIS A 122 8.83 -22.31 5.53
C HIS A 122 8.04 -21.64 6.67
N ILE A 123 8.66 -20.81 7.51
CA ILE A 123 8.00 -20.19 8.67
C ILE A 123 8.22 -18.69 8.67
N ASN A 124 7.14 -17.91 8.78
CA ASN A 124 7.20 -16.47 9.06
C ASN A 124 6.20 -16.16 10.16
N LEU A 125 6.72 -15.87 11.34
CA LEU A 125 5.94 -15.50 12.52
C LEU A 125 5.98 -13.99 12.66
N GLY A 126 4.83 -13.35 12.85
CA GLY A 126 4.74 -11.94 13.19
C GLY A 126 3.74 -11.76 14.30
N CYS A 127 4.14 -11.12 15.40
CA CYS A 127 3.23 -10.64 16.42
C CYS A 127 3.20 -9.12 16.32
N ASN A 128 2.01 -8.53 16.19
CA ASN A 128 1.84 -7.09 16.23
C ASN A 128 1.10 -6.76 17.52
N VAL A 129 1.81 -6.15 18.47
CA VAL A 129 1.23 -5.65 19.71
C VAL A 129 0.86 -4.20 19.46
N ASP A 130 -0.42 -3.97 19.19
CA ASP A 130 -1.04 -2.65 19.16
C ASP A 130 -1.63 -2.39 20.54
N PHE A 131 -1.40 -1.20 21.12
CA PHE A 131 -2.01 -0.82 22.41
C PHE A 131 -3.47 -0.36 22.26
N ASP A 132 -4.08 -0.58 21.09
CA ASP A 132 -5.51 -0.45 20.81
C ASP A 132 -6.09 -1.87 20.68
N ILE A 133 -7.20 -2.16 21.38
CA ILE A 133 -7.79 -3.52 21.43
C ILE A 133 -8.43 -3.82 20.07
N ALA A 134 -7.64 -4.29 19.12
CA ALA A 134 -8.13 -4.84 17.86
C ALA A 134 -8.45 -6.33 18.06
N GLY A 135 -9.65 -6.74 17.64
CA GLY A 135 -10.07 -8.15 17.67
C GLY A 135 -9.13 -9.08 16.89
N PRO A 136 -9.19 -10.40 17.15
CA PRO A 136 -8.30 -11.37 16.50
C PRO A 136 -8.49 -11.33 14.98
N SER A 137 -7.39 -11.45 14.24
CA SER A 137 -7.46 -11.64 12.79
C SER A 137 -6.71 -12.91 12.40
N ILE A 138 -7.30 -13.68 11.49
CA ILE A 138 -6.73 -14.90 10.94
C ILE A 138 -6.57 -14.70 9.43
N ARG A 139 -5.39 -15.02 8.90
CA ARG A 139 -5.10 -15.02 7.46
C ARG A 139 -4.55 -16.35 7.05
N VAL A 140 -5.05 -16.85 5.93
CA VAL A 140 -4.55 -18.03 5.26
C VAL A 140 -4.23 -17.63 3.83
N GLY A 141 -3.09 -18.06 3.32
CA GLY A 141 -2.72 -17.74 1.95
C GLY A 141 -1.84 -18.81 1.34
N TYR A 142 -2.02 -19.02 0.05
CA TYR A 142 -1.20 -19.86 -0.78
C TYR A 142 -0.48 -18.97 -1.80
N LYS A 143 0.84 -19.10 -1.91
CA LYS A 143 1.65 -18.25 -2.78
C LYS A 143 2.58 -19.12 -3.64
N THR A 144 2.51 -18.89 -4.94
CA THR A 144 3.47 -19.31 -5.96
C THR A 144 4.03 -18.06 -6.65
N ASP A 145 4.93 -18.21 -7.63
CA ASP A 145 5.46 -17.07 -8.38
C ASP A 145 4.38 -16.39 -9.25
N GLU A 146 3.47 -17.19 -9.83
CA GLU A 146 2.45 -16.72 -10.76
C GLU A 146 1.08 -16.51 -10.13
N PHE A 147 0.77 -17.26 -9.07
CA PHE A 147 -0.56 -17.27 -8.46
C PHE A 147 -0.48 -17.11 -6.94
N GLN A 148 -1.33 -16.25 -6.39
CA GLN A 148 -1.50 -16.11 -4.95
C GLN A 148 -2.97 -16.10 -4.58
N LEU A 149 -3.38 -16.98 -3.68
CA LEU A 149 -4.67 -16.95 -3.03
C LEU A 149 -4.48 -16.48 -1.60
N HIS A 150 -5.36 -15.60 -1.13
CA HIS A 150 -5.34 -15.10 0.23
C HIS A 150 -6.76 -14.96 0.75
N THR A 151 -6.98 -15.38 1.98
CA THR A 151 -8.23 -15.21 2.72
C THR A 151 -7.92 -14.67 4.10
N ASN A 152 -8.77 -13.78 4.60
CA ASN A 152 -8.66 -13.26 5.94
C ASN A 152 -10.03 -13.12 6.59
N VAL A 153 -10.07 -13.42 7.88
CA VAL A 153 -11.22 -13.20 8.74
C VAL A 153 -10.76 -12.29 9.87
N ASN A 154 -11.40 -11.13 10.00
CA ASN A 154 -11.16 -10.21 11.11
C ASN A 154 -12.34 -10.30 12.07
N ASP A 155 -12.04 -10.56 13.34
CA ASP A 155 -12.99 -10.56 14.46
C ASP A 155 -14.21 -11.48 14.26
N GLY A 156 -14.06 -12.51 13.42
CA GLY A 156 -15.16 -13.42 13.04
C GLY A 156 -16.29 -12.77 12.23
N THR A 157 -16.21 -11.47 11.93
CA THR A 157 -17.31 -10.69 11.34
C THR A 157 -16.99 -10.18 9.95
N GLU A 158 -15.74 -9.81 9.65
CA GLU A 158 -15.34 -9.38 8.31
C GLU A 158 -14.53 -10.46 7.60
N PHE A 159 -15.05 -10.91 6.46
CA PHE A 159 -14.40 -11.89 5.61
C PHE A 159 -13.90 -11.18 4.36
N ARG A 160 -12.63 -11.40 4.01
CA ARG A 160 -12.11 -10.96 2.71
C ARG A 160 -11.25 -12.04 2.09
N GLY A 161 -11.25 -12.07 0.76
CA GLY A 161 -10.49 -12.96 -0.07
C GLY A 161 -9.89 -12.17 -1.22
N SER A 162 -8.69 -12.55 -1.62
CA SER A 162 -8.04 -12.00 -2.79
C SER A 162 -7.33 -13.09 -3.59
N ILE A 163 -7.39 -12.95 -4.91
CA ILE A 163 -6.67 -13.78 -5.86
C ILE A 163 -5.76 -12.82 -6.63
N TYR A 164 -4.49 -13.18 -6.75
CA TYR A 164 -3.53 -12.54 -7.63
C TYR A 164 -3.07 -13.56 -8.67
N GLN A 165 -2.99 -13.12 -9.92
CA GLN A 165 -2.49 -13.93 -11.01
C GLN A 165 -1.61 -13.09 -11.93
N LYS A 166 -0.36 -13.50 -12.09
CA LYS A 166 0.55 -13.00 -13.12
C LYS A 166 0.34 -13.82 -14.37
N VAL A 167 -0.54 -13.35 -15.26
CA VAL A 167 -0.96 -14.06 -16.48
C VAL A 167 0.21 -14.20 -17.45
N ASN A 168 1.05 -13.17 -17.55
CA ASN A 168 2.30 -13.21 -18.32
C ASN A 168 3.26 -12.12 -17.81
N LYS A 169 4.41 -11.93 -18.49
CA LYS A 169 5.42 -10.93 -18.10
C LYS A 169 4.92 -9.47 -18.13
N LYS A 170 3.81 -9.18 -18.83
CA LYS A 170 3.23 -7.85 -18.99
C LYS A 170 1.89 -7.66 -18.29
N LEU A 171 1.16 -8.74 -18.00
CA LEU A 171 -0.20 -8.68 -17.47
C LEU A 171 -0.29 -9.34 -16.10
N GLU A 172 -0.74 -8.55 -15.14
CA GLU A 172 -1.08 -8.98 -13.79
C GLU A 172 -2.56 -8.69 -13.54
N THR A 173 -3.28 -9.64 -12.97
CA THR A 173 -4.69 -9.51 -12.62
C THR A 173 -4.90 -9.82 -11.15
N ALA A 174 -5.94 -9.22 -10.58
CA ALA A 174 -6.33 -9.49 -9.21
C ALA A 174 -7.85 -9.43 -9.08
N VAL A 175 -8.38 -10.29 -8.22
CA VAL A 175 -9.78 -10.28 -7.80
C VAL A 175 -9.81 -10.12 -6.30
N ASN A 176 -10.64 -9.22 -5.80
CA ASN A 176 -10.90 -9.07 -4.39
C ASN A 176 -12.38 -9.34 -4.13
N LEU A 177 -12.65 -10.00 -3.02
CA LEU A 177 -13.99 -10.31 -2.54
C LEU A 177 -14.04 -10.03 -1.03
N ALA A 178 -15.09 -9.39 -0.56
CA ALA A 178 -15.25 -9.06 0.85
C ALA A 178 -16.74 -9.05 1.21
N TRP A 179 -17.06 -9.62 2.38
CA TRP A 179 -18.41 -9.56 2.94
C TRP A 179 -18.34 -9.45 4.47
N THR A 180 -19.46 -9.08 5.07
CA THR A 180 -19.60 -8.95 6.51
C THR A 180 -20.69 -9.90 6.98
N ALA A 181 -20.43 -10.67 8.03
CA ALA A 181 -21.42 -11.54 8.66
C ALA A 181 -22.67 -10.72 9.06
N GLY A 182 -23.86 -11.26 8.78
CA GLY A 182 -25.13 -10.56 9.00
C GLY A 182 -25.52 -9.55 7.93
N ASN A 183 -24.72 -9.39 6.86
CA ASN A 183 -25.07 -8.56 5.70
C ASN A 183 -25.05 -9.40 4.42
N SER A 184 -26.11 -9.30 3.61
CA SER A 184 -26.21 -10.00 2.31
C SER A 184 -25.38 -9.34 1.20
N ASN A 185 -24.91 -8.11 1.42
CA ASN A 185 -24.10 -7.41 0.44
C ASN A 185 -22.68 -7.99 0.38
N THR A 186 -22.35 -8.57 -0.78
CA THR A 186 -20.96 -8.91 -1.11
C THR A 186 -20.34 -7.76 -1.88
N ARG A 187 -19.09 -7.41 -1.56
CA ARG A 187 -18.28 -6.45 -2.32
C ARG A 187 -17.26 -7.24 -3.10
N PHE A 188 -17.23 -7.10 -4.41
CA PHE A 188 -16.18 -7.70 -5.23
C PHE A 188 -15.62 -6.68 -6.20
N GLY A 189 -14.36 -6.87 -6.55
CA GLY A 189 -13.67 -6.08 -7.55
C GLY A 189 -12.73 -6.93 -8.37
N ILE A 190 -12.52 -6.51 -9.60
CA ILE A 190 -11.57 -7.11 -10.55
C ILE A 190 -10.64 -5.97 -10.97
N ALA A 191 -9.35 -6.23 -10.95
CA ALA A 191 -8.34 -5.28 -11.41
C ALA A 191 -7.33 -5.98 -12.32
N ALA A 192 -6.81 -5.22 -13.26
CA ALA A 192 -5.79 -5.63 -14.19
C ALA A 192 -4.75 -4.51 -14.32
N LYS A 193 -3.50 -4.90 -14.35
CA LYS A 193 -2.35 -4.05 -14.60
C LYS A 193 -1.61 -4.59 -15.80
N TYR A 194 -1.50 -3.77 -16.84
CA TYR A 194 -0.90 -4.11 -18.11
C TYR A 194 0.30 -3.20 -18.39
N GLN A 195 1.48 -3.79 -18.44
CA GLN A 195 2.71 -3.12 -18.85
C GLN A 195 2.77 -3.10 -20.38
N VAL A 196 2.45 -1.95 -20.97
CA VAL A 196 2.45 -1.75 -22.43
C VAL A 196 3.88 -1.87 -22.96
N ASN A 197 4.79 -1.14 -22.32
CA ASN A 197 6.23 -1.14 -22.57
C ASN A 197 6.99 -0.87 -21.24
N PRO A 198 8.34 -0.88 -21.22
CA PRO A 198 9.10 -0.64 -19.98
C PRO A 198 8.77 0.69 -19.26
N ASP A 199 8.37 1.71 -20.02
CA ASP A 199 8.12 3.06 -19.51
C ASP A 199 6.64 3.37 -19.27
N ALA A 200 5.71 2.56 -19.78
CA ALA A 200 4.27 2.81 -19.76
C ALA A 200 3.48 1.62 -19.17
N CYS A 201 2.59 1.93 -18.25
CA CYS A 201 1.73 0.98 -17.57
C CYS A 201 0.28 1.48 -17.56
N PHE A 202 -0.64 0.64 -18.01
CA PHE A 202 -2.07 0.85 -17.90
C PHE A 202 -2.64 0.01 -16.75
N SER A 203 -3.55 0.57 -15.96
CA SER A 203 -4.22 -0.12 -14.86
C SER A 203 -5.71 0.14 -14.94
N ALA A 204 -6.52 -0.91 -14.89
CA ALA A 204 -7.98 -0.82 -14.90
C ALA A 204 -8.57 -1.66 -13.75
N LYS A 205 -9.62 -1.15 -13.12
CA LYS A 205 -10.37 -1.89 -12.11
C LYS A 205 -11.85 -1.60 -12.19
N VAL A 206 -12.66 -2.58 -11.82
CA VAL A 206 -14.11 -2.47 -11.73
C VAL A 206 -14.58 -3.12 -10.45
N ASN A 207 -15.65 -2.61 -9.86
CA ASN A 207 -16.31 -3.26 -8.72
C ASN A 207 -17.81 -3.43 -8.95
N ASN A 208 -18.45 -4.16 -8.05
CA ASN A 208 -19.88 -4.45 -8.11
C ASN A 208 -20.80 -3.29 -7.69
N SER A 209 -20.22 -2.13 -7.35
CA SER A 209 -20.94 -0.86 -7.24
C SER A 209 -20.97 -0.10 -8.57
N SER A 210 -20.52 -0.73 -9.66
CA SER A 210 -20.37 -0.14 -10.99
C SER A 210 -19.33 0.98 -11.07
N LEU A 211 -18.36 1.04 -10.15
CA LEU A 211 -17.26 2.00 -10.24
C LEU A 211 -16.15 1.45 -11.13
N ILE A 212 -15.75 2.22 -12.15
CA ILE A 212 -14.68 1.87 -13.08
C ILE A 212 -13.50 2.81 -12.82
N GLY A 213 -12.37 2.26 -12.39
CA GLY A 213 -11.13 2.98 -12.17
C GLY A 213 -10.15 2.74 -13.33
N LEU A 214 -9.71 3.81 -13.98
CA LEU A 214 -8.69 3.81 -15.01
C LEU A 214 -7.45 4.54 -14.49
N GLY A 215 -6.27 4.03 -14.85
CA GLY A 215 -4.98 4.58 -14.47
C GLY A 215 -3.98 4.38 -15.60
N TYR A 216 -3.23 5.42 -15.93
CA TYR A 216 -2.16 5.38 -16.92
C TYR A 216 -0.92 6.02 -16.33
N THR A 217 0.16 5.25 -16.21
CA THR A 217 1.45 5.73 -15.72
C THR A 217 2.45 5.71 -16.87
N GLN A 218 3.09 6.84 -17.11
CA GLN A 218 4.13 7.03 -18.13
C GLN A 218 5.40 7.59 -17.48
N THR A 219 6.52 6.94 -17.76
CA THR A 219 7.85 7.47 -17.47
C THR A 219 8.19 8.44 -18.61
N LEU A 220 8.32 9.73 -18.28
CA LEU A 220 8.58 10.79 -19.27
C LEU A 220 10.07 10.95 -19.54
N LYS A 221 10.87 10.81 -18.49
CA LYS A 221 12.34 10.79 -18.50
C LYS A 221 12.82 9.87 -17.38
N PRO A 222 14.08 9.40 -17.40
CA PRO A 222 14.67 8.74 -16.24
C PRO A 222 14.44 9.57 -14.97
N GLY A 223 13.81 8.96 -13.97
CA GLY A 223 13.46 9.63 -12.72
C GLY A 223 12.15 10.43 -12.72
N ILE A 224 11.45 10.60 -13.83
CA ILE A 224 10.18 11.35 -13.89
C ILE A 224 9.05 10.45 -14.36
N LYS A 225 8.05 10.24 -13.49
CA LYS A 225 6.83 9.48 -13.82
C LYS A 225 5.59 10.35 -13.68
N LEU A 226 4.77 10.36 -14.71
CA LEU A 226 3.43 10.94 -14.72
C LEU A 226 2.40 9.81 -14.59
N THR A 227 1.43 9.98 -13.70
CA THR A 227 0.28 9.09 -13.56
C THR A 227 -0.99 9.90 -13.74
N LEU A 228 -1.86 9.47 -14.65
CA LEU A 228 -3.21 9.98 -14.83
C LEU A 228 -4.17 8.91 -14.32
N SER A 229 -5.21 9.29 -13.60
CA SER A 229 -6.22 8.36 -13.12
C SER A 229 -7.62 8.95 -13.17
N ALA A 230 -8.60 8.12 -13.46
CA ALA A 230 -10.01 8.50 -13.54
C ALA A 230 -10.87 7.44 -12.86
N LEU A 231 -11.79 7.86 -12.00
CA LEU A 231 -12.81 7.01 -11.40
C LEU A 231 -14.16 7.42 -11.98
N LEU A 232 -14.78 6.53 -12.73
CA LEU A 232 -16.06 6.72 -13.40
C LEU A 232 -17.15 5.99 -12.61
N ASP A 233 -18.27 6.66 -12.37
CA ASP A 233 -19.47 6.03 -11.82
C ASP A 233 -20.30 5.48 -12.97
N GLY A 234 -20.28 4.16 -13.14
CA GLY A 234 -21.00 3.45 -14.18
C GLY A 234 -22.53 3.56 -14.08
N LYS A 235 -23.08 3.91 -12.90
CA LYS A 235 -24.53 4.17 -12.76
C LYS A 235 -24.93 5.55 -13.27
N ASN A 236 -23.99 6.50 -13.23
CA ASN A 236 -24.24 7.92 -13.50
C ASN A 236 -23.25 8.51 -14.53
N VAL A 237 -22.86 7.72 -15.54
CA VAL A 237 -21.86 8.16 -16.54
C VAL A 237 -22.27 9.46 -17.24
N ASN A 238 -23.56 9.64 -17.50
CA ASN A 238 -24.08 10.85 -18.17
C ASN A 238 -24.32 12.03 -17.22
N ALA A 239 -24.31 11.81 -15.91
CA ALA A 239 -24.67 12.80 -14.89
C ALA A 239 -23.46 13.31 -14.08
N GLY A 240 -22.27 12.73 -14.28
CA GLY A 240 -21.01 13.18 -13.67
C GLY A 240 -20.61 12.41 -12.40
N GLY A 241 -19.99 13.10 -11.45
CA GLY A 241 -19.44 12.48 -10.23
C GLY A 241 -18.12 11.72 -10.44
N HIS A 242 -17.45 11.96 -11.57
CA HIS A 242 -16.19 11.31 -11.91
C HIS A 242 -15.01 12.00 -11.22
N LYS A 243 -14.11 11.21 -10.65
CA LYS A 243 -12.92 11.74 -9.99
C LYS A 243 -11.72 11.63 -10.91
N LEU A 244 -11.08 12.76 -11.20
CA LEU A 244 -9.82 12.79 -11.93
C LEU A 244 -8.66 12.96 -10.96
N GLY A 245 -7.53 12.36 -11.29
CA GLY A 245 -6.34 12.36 -10.48
C GLY A 245 -5.09 12.48 -11.34
N LEU A 246 -4.12 13.24 -10.86
CA LEU A 246 -2.84 13.44 -11.51
C LEU A 246 -1.73 13.22 -10.48
N GLY A 247 -0.73 12.41 -10.81
CA GLY A 247 0.43 12.15 -9.99
C GLY A 247 1.70 12.44 -10.75
N LEU A 248 2.61 13.23 -10.18
CA LEU A 248 3.97 13.38 -10.68
C LEU A 248 4.93 12.87 -9.62
N GLU A 249 5.75 11.90 -9.98
CA GLU A 249 6.84 11.38 -9.14
C GLU A 249 8.16 11.77 -9.79
N PHE A 250 8.98 12.49 -9.02
CA PHE A 250 10.35 12.84 -9.33
C PHE A 250 11.26 12.02 -8.43
N GLN A 251 12.24 11.36 -9.04
CA GLN A 251 13.25 10.57 -8.37
C GLN A 251 14.62 11.08 -8.82
N ALA A 252 15.38 11.59 -7.85
CA ALA A 252 16.76 12.04 -7.99
C ALA A 252 17.70 11.10 -7.24
#